data_AF-A0A645H6G5-F1
#
_entry.id   AF-A0A645H6G5-F1
#
_cell.length_a   1.000
_cell.length_b   1.000
_cell.length_c   1.000
_cell.angle_alpha   90.00
_cell.angle_beta   90.00
_cell.angle_gamma   90.00
#
_symmetry.space_group_name_H-M   'P 1'
#
loop_
_entity.id
_entity.type
_entity.pdbx_description
1 polymer ?
#
loop_
_entity_poly.entity_id
_entity_poly.type
_entity_poly.pdbx_seq_one_letter_code
_entity_poly.pdbx_strand_id
1 'polypeptide(L)'
;MHATPITAPTAVPGKDGAQQWPQITAEQYEYQPVVVEGRWLADKTVFSQALTGLGAGFWVLTPVERADGSQVLVNRGFVPEKARTEVTSVAPGDPVRIQGLLRMSEPGGGFLRDNDAASGKWHSRDVQAIAAAMGLSNAAPYFVDQGIPNIHVNAPVNTEASAATATGPWPRSGMTVVTFHNSHAAYIFTWYGLALMVLVAAWLVVRHERSKAQSPDQAHDD
;
A
#
# COMPACT_ATOMS: atom_id res chain seq x y z
N MET A 1 -23.54 -5.12 -16.78
CA MET A 1 -22.26 -4.81 -16.12
C MET A 1 -21.95 -5.98 -15.19
N HIS A 2 -21.08 -6.91 -15.60
CA HIS A 2 -20.72 -8.04 -14.77
C HIS A 2 -19.69 -7.57 -13.74
N ALA A 3 -20.03 -7.67 -12.46
CA ALA A 3 -19.06 -7.49 -11.39
C ALA A 3 -17.99 -8.58 -11.56
N THR A 4 -16.75 -8.17 -11.76
CA THR A 4 -15.60 -9.09 -11.75
C THR A 4 -15.60 -9.79 -10.39
N PRO A 5 -15.60 -11.14 -10.34
CA PRO A 5 -15.60 -11.84 -9.06
C PRO A 5 -14.37 -11.44 -8.26
N ILE A 6 -14.60 -11.08 -7.00
CA ILE A 6 -13.55 -10.78 -6.03
C ILE A 6 -12.63 -12.02 -6.00
N THR A 7 -11.36 -11.87 -6.38
CA THR A 7 -10.41 -12.98 -6.39
C THR A 7 -10.37 -13.59 -4.99
N ALA A 8 -10.57 -14.91 -4.89
CA ALA A 8 -10.48 -15.60 -3.62
C ALA A 8 -9.10 -15.35 -2.99
N PRO A 9 -9.02 -15.16 -1.66
CA PRO A 9 -7.74 -14.98 -0.99
C PRO A 9 -6.78 -16.12 -1.33
N THR A 10 -5.56 -15.77 -1.72
CA THR A 10 -4.52 -16.76 -2.05
C THR A 10 -3.53 -16.88 -0.89
N ALA A 11 -2.73 -17.95 -0.86
CA ALA A 11 -1.63 -18.01 0.11
C ALA A 11 -0.64 -16.87 -0.15
N VAL A 12 -0.03 -16.34 0.91
CA VAL A 12 0.97 -15.28 0.74
C VAL A 12 2.10 -15.68 -0.24
N PRO A 13 2.56 -14.73 -1.09
CA PRO A 13 3.62 -14.99 -2.06
C PRO A 13 4.97 -15.28 -1.38
N GLY A 14 5.87 -15.96 -2.08
CA GLY A 14 7.17 -16.37 -1.51
C GLY A 14 7.09 -17.51 -0.49
N LYS A 15 5.93 -18.18 -0.35
CA LYS A 15 5.78 -19.40 0.44
C LYS A 15 6.67 -20.56 -0.03
N ASP A 16 7.01 -20.57 -1.32
CA ASP A 16 7.85 -21.61 -1.91
C ASP A 16 9.35 -21.21 -1.86
N GLY A 17 9.66 -20.09 -1.19
CA GLY A 17 11.02 -19.66 -0.87
C GLY A 17 11.24 -18.15 -1.03
N ALA A 18 12.17 -17.61 -0.23
CA ALA A 18 12.60 -16.21 -0.25
C ALA A 18 13.12 -15.72 -1.61
N GLN A 19 13.49 -16.63 -2.53
CA GLN A 19 13.94 -16.28 -3.88
C GLN A 19 12.87 -15.60 -4.74
N GLN A 20 11.59 -15.72 -4.40
CA GLN A 20 10.50 -15.04 -5.11
C GLN A 20 10.26 -13.60 -4.61
N TRP A 21 10.78 -13.23 -3.44
CA TRP A 21 10.59 -11.91 -2.84
C TRP A 21 11.04 -10.73 -3.71
N PRO A 22 12.12 -10.81 -4.50
CA PRO A 22 12.49 -9.73 -5.42
C PRO A 22 11.44 -9.42 -6.49
N GLN A 23 10.48 -10.32 -6.73
CA GLN A 23 9.40 -10.13 -7.71
C GLN A 23 8.14 -9.51 -7.10
N ILE A 24 8.09 -9.36 -5.77
CA ILE A 24 6.93 -8.81 -5.07
C ILE A 24 7.01 -7.29 -5.09
N THR A 25 6.23 -6.66 -5.97
CA THR A 25 6.16 -5.20 -6.11
C THR A 25 4.78 -4.65 -5.75
N ALA A 26 4.72 -3.34 -5.46
CA ALA A 26 3.48 -2.64 -5.13
C ALA A 26 2.44 -2.78 -6.26
N GLU A 27 2.87 -2.62 -7.51
CA GLU A 27 2.01 -2.60 -8.69
C GLU A 27 1.27 -3.93 -8.89
N GLN A 28 1.88 -5.04 -8.48
CA GLN A 28 1.33 -6.37 -8.68
C GLN A 28 0.60 -6.89 -7.45
N TYR A 29 1.13 -6.64 -6.25
CA TYR A 29 0.70 -7.35 -5.03
C TYR A 29 0.04 -6.46 -3.99
N GLU A 30 0.21 -5.13 -4.02
CA GLU A 30 -0.39 -4.29 -3.00
C GLU A 30 -1.92 -4.37 -3.05
N TYR A 31 -2.54 -4.53 -1.89
CA TYR A 31 -3.97 -4.78 -1.68
C TYR A 31 -4.50 -6.12 -2.23
N GLN A 32 -3.64 -7.07 -2.64
CA GLN A 32 -4.12 -8.40 -2.96
C GLN A 32 -4.63 -9.12 -1.69
N PRO A 33 -5.79 -9.80 -1.76
CA PRO A 33 -6.30 -10.59 -0.66
C PRO A 33 -5.44 -11.84 -0.48
N VAL A 34 -4.91 -12.01 0.73
CA VAL A 34 -4.01 -13.12 1.07
C VAL A 34 -4.42 -13.82 2.36
N VAL A 35 -3.91 -15.04 2.52
CA VAL A 35 -4.01 -15.85 3.73
C VAL A 35 -2.60 -16.16 4.26
N VAL A 36 -2.40 -15.89 5.54
CA VAL A 36 -1.21 -16.26 6.30
C VAL A 36 -1.60 -17.36 7.28
N GLU A 37 -0.83 -18.44 7.29
CA GLU A 37 -0.96 -19.53 8.26
C GLU A 37 0.35 -19.74 9.00
N GLY A 38 0.27 -19.91 10.32
CA GLY A 38 1.45 -20.06 11.15
C GLY A 38 1.15 -19.94 12.63
N ARG A 39 2.12 -19.48 13.41
CA ARG A 39 2.01 -19.23 14.85
C ARG A 39 2.45 -17.81 15.17
N TRP A 40 1.77 -17.15 16.10
CA TRP A 40 2.16 -15.82 16.55
C TRP A 40 3.50 -15.85 17.30
N LEU A 41 4.39 -14.93 16.96
CA LEU A 41 5.55 -14.56 17.78
C LEU A 41 5.13 -13.42 18.73
N ALA A 42 4.36 -13.78 19.76
CA ALA A 42 3.66 -12.85 20.64
C ALA A 42 4.59 -11.83 21.32
N ASP A 43 5.80 -12.28 21.68
CA ASP A 43 6.88 -11.51 22.31
C ASP A 43 7.49 -10.44 21.38
N LYS A 44 7.18 -10.48 20.09
CA LYS A 44 7.70 -9.57 19.06
C LYS A 44 6.66 -8.56 18.56
N THR A 45 5.63 -8.31 19.36
CA THR A 45 4.59 -7.31 19.04
C THR A 45 5.15 -5.89 19.14
N VAL A 46 4.95 -5.09 18.10
CA VAL A 46 5.31 -3.66 18.08
C VAL A 46 4.09 -2.77 17.81
N PHE A 47 4.19 -1.52 18.23
CA PHE A 47 3.15 -0.51 18.05
C PHE A 47 3.68 0.62 17.18
N SER A 48 3.13 0.77 15.98
CA SER A 48 3.43 1.90 15.09
C SER A 48 2.40 2.99 15.28
N GLN A 49 2.83 4.22 15.50
CA GLN A 49 1.91 5.36 15.65
C GLN A 49 1.03 5.51 14.41
N ALA A 50 -0.23 5.86 14.66
CA ALA A 50 -1.25 5.99 13.64
C ALA A 50 -2.20 7.15 13.94
N LEU A 51 -2.66 7.80 12.89
CA LEU A 51 -3.78 8.73 12.94
C LEU A 51 -4.86 8.20 11.99
N THR A 52 -6.04 7.91 12.52
CA THR A 52 -7.16 7.34 11.75
C THR A 52 -8.43 8.17 11.97
N GLY A 53 -9.52 7.81 11.29
CA GLY A 53 -10.84 8.37 11.58
C GLY A 53 -11.33 8.12 13.01
N LEU A 54 -10.72 7.17 13.74
CA LEU A 54 -11.00 6.90 15.16
C LEU A 54 -10.11 7.73 16.12
N GLY A 55 -9.25 8.59 15.58
CA GLY A 55 -8.32 9.43 16.33
C GLY A 55 -6.88 8.89 16.35
N ALA A 56 -6.08 9.44 17.26
CA ALA A 56 -4.68 9.06 17.46
C ALA A 56 -4.56 7.74 18.23
N GLY A 57 -3.58 6.92 17.85
CA GLY A 57 -3.32 5.63 18.48
C GLY A 57 -2.20 4.88 17.77
N PHE A 58 -2.35 3.57 17.65
CA PHE A 58 -1.33 2.69 17.10
C PHE A 58 -1.90 1.59 16.20
N TRP A 59 -1.15 1.25 15.16
CA TRP A 59 -1.22 -0.05 14.53
C TRP A 59 -0.49 -1.09 15.39
N VAL A 60 -1.12 -2.24 15.60
CA VAL A 60 -0.55 -3.36 16.36
C VAL A 60 0.02 -4.37 15.37
N LEU A 61 1.34 -4.48 15.29
CA LEU A 61 2.01 -5.43 14.40
C LEU A 61 2.56 -6.58 15.22
N THR A 62 2.15 -7.81 14.89
CA THR A 62 2.70 -9.03 15.48
C THR A 62 3.19 -9.94 14.35
N PRO A 63 4.43 -10.46 14.40
CA PRO A 63 4.90 -11.41 13.40
C PRO A 63 4.22 -12.77 13.54
N VAL A 64 4.02 -13.44 12.40
CA VAL A 64 3.61 -14.83 12.31
C VAL A 64 4.77 -15.63 11.73
N GLU A 65 5.20 -16.66 12.45
CA GLU A 65 6.12 -17.67 11.92
C GLU A 65 5.33 -18.77 11.21
N ARG A 66 5.63 -18.95 9.93
CA ARG A 66 4.97 -19.92 9.06
C ARG A 66 5.68 -21.28 9.16
N ALA A 67 5.03 -22.33 8.68
CA ALA A 67 5.57 -23.69 8.75
C ALA A 67 6.90 -23.88 7.99
N ASP A 68 7.18 -23.03 7.01
CA ASP A 68 8.42 -22.98 6.23
C ASP A 68 9.53 -22.15 6.90
N GLY A 69 9.29 -21.64 8.12
CA GLY A 69 10.20 -20.77 8.85
C GLY A 69 10.24 -19.32 8.35
N SER A 70 9.45 -18.95 7.34
CA SER A 70 9.30 -17.54 6.95
C SER A 70 8.45 -16.79 7.98
N GLN A 71 8.78 -15.51 8.17
CA GLN A 71 8.14 -14.63 9.14
C GLN A 71 7.42 -13.52 8.39
N VAL A 72 6.13 -13.34 8.66
CA VAL A 72 5.32 -12.30 8.04
C VAL A 72 4.80 -11.37 9.13
N LEU A 73 5.08 -10.07 9.02
CA LEU A 73 4.48 -9.07 9.88
C LEU A 73 2.98 -8.96 9.57
N VAL A 74 2.14 -9.02 10.59
CA VAL A 74 0.69 -8.83 10.44
C VAL A 74 0.27 -7.63 11.28
N ASN A 75 -0.30 -6.63 10.62
CA ASN A 75 -1.02 -5.55 11.30
C ASN A 75 -2.40 -6.06 11.70
N ARG A 76 -2.56 -6.35 12.99
CA ARG A 76 -3.81 -6.88 13.59
C ARG A 76 -4.91 -5.83 13.65
N GLY A 77 -4.56 -4.54 13.53
CA GLY A 77 -5.52 -3.44 13.54
C GLY A 77 -5.10 -2.25 14.39
N PHE A 78 -6.00 -1.28 14.48
CA PHE A 78 -5.81 -0.04 15.24
C PHE A 78 -6.20 -0.22 16.72
N VAL A 79 -5.50 0.46 17.61
CA VAL A 79 -5.87 0.63 19.03
C VAL A 79 -5.60 2.06 19.50
N PRO A 80 -6.52 2.73 20.21
CA PRO A 80 -6.25 4.01 20.84
C PRO A 80 -5.31 3.83 22.05
N GLU A 81 -4.54 4.87 22.40
CA GLU A 81 -3.57 4.82 23.53
C GLU A 81 -4.19 4.24 24.81
N LYS A 82 -5.41 4.66 25.16
CA LYS A 82 -6.11 4.24 26.38
C LYS A 82 -6.37 2.74 26.47
N ALA A 83 -6.46 2.04 25.33
CA ALA A 83 -6.71 0.61 25.28
C ALA A 83 -5.45 -0.20 24.97
N ARG A 84 -4.30 0.45 24.74
CA ARG A 84 -3.07 -0.20 24.24
C ARG A 84 -2.62 -1.38 25.09
N THR A 85 -2.72 -1.28 26.42
CA THR A 85 -2.27 -2.31 27.37
C THR A 85 -3.12 -3.58 27.34
N GLU A 86 -4.32 -3.53 26.77
CA GLU A 86 -5.27 -4.66 26.75
C GLU A 86 -5.05 -5.58 25.54
N VAL A 87 -4.27 -5.15 24.54
CA VAL A 87 -4.24 -5.76 23.19
C VAL A 87 -2.99 -6.59 22.91
N THR A 88 -2.02 -6.56 23.82
CA THR A 88 -0.72 -7.22 23.67
C THR A 88 -0.82 -8.75 23.75
N SER A 89 -1.92 -9.31 24.29
CA SER A 89 -2.07 -10.75 24.42
C SER A 89 -2.61 -11.38 23.13
N VAL A 90 -1.76 -12.18 22.47
CA VAL A 90 -2.18 -13.29 21.59
C VAL A 90 -1.69 -14.57 22.23
N ALA A 91 -2.49 -15.63 22.16
CA ALA A 91 -2.09 -16.94 22.66
C ALA A 91 -0.81 -17.39 21.92
N PRO A 92 0.32 -17.58 22.63
CA PRO A 92 1.51 -18.10 22.00
C PRO A 92 1.28 -19.56 21.56
N GLY A 93 1.80 -19.93 20.39
CA GLY A 93 1.96 -21.34 19.99
C GLY A 93 0.77 -21.99 19.27
N ASP A 94 -0.44 -21.44 19.38
CA ASP A 94 -1.59 -21.99 18.65
C ASP A 94 -1.52 -21.67 17.15
N PRO A 95 -1.83 -22.64 16.26
CA PRO A 95 -1.95 -22.39 14.84
C PRO A 95 -3.03 -21.34 14.55
N VAL A 96 -2.70 -20.37 13.72
CA VAL A 96 -3.62 -19.32 13.27
C VAL A 96 -3.69 -19.27 11.75
N ARG A 97 -4.88 -18.97 11.25
CA ARG A 97 -5.16 -18.68 9.84
C ARG A 97 -5.73 -17.28 9.74
N ILE A 98 -4.99 -16.38 9.12
CA ILE A 98 -5.28 -14.94 9.06
C ILE A 98 -5.55 -14.57 7.62
N GLN A 99 -6.71 -13.96 7.38
CA GLN A 99 -7.07 -13.39 6.08
C GLN A 99 -6.89 -11.87 6.13
N GLY A 100 -6.34 -11.29 5.07
CA GLY A 100 -6.05 -9.87 5.03
C GLY A 100 -5.64 -9.36 3.64
N LEU A 101 -5.12 -8.14 3.61
CA LEU A 101 -4.56 -7.51 2.41
C LEU A 101 -3.05 -7.41 2.53
N LEU A 102 -2.33 -7.79 1.47
CA LEU A 102 -0.89 -7.58 1.39
C LEU A 102 -0.58 -6.09 1.21
N ARG A 103 0.40 -5.58 1.96
CA ARG A 103 0.87 -4.20 1.88
C ARG A 103 2.39 -4.17 1.82
N MET A 104 2.93 -3.31 0.97
CA MET A 104 4.38 -3.11 0.89
C MET A 104 4.91 -2.45 2.16
N SER A 105 6.18 -2.69 2.46
CA SER A 105 6.87 -1.98 3.54
C SER A 105 6.73 -0.46 3.39
N GLU A 106 6.59 0.24 4.51
CA GLU A 106 6.50 1.70 4.57
C GLU A 106 7.82 2.25 5.18
N PRO A 107 8.93 2.31 4.43
CA PRO A 107 10.23 2.69 4.96
C PRO A 107 10.33 4.20 5.20
N GLY A 108 11.29 4.60 6.05
CA GLY A 108 11.68 6.00 6.23
C GLY A 108 10.87 6.79 7.26
N GLY A 109 10.06 6.12 8.08
CA GLY A 109 9.34 6.78 9.18
C GLY A 109 8.01 7.40 8.78
N GLY A 110 7.38 8.07 9.75
CA GLY A 110 6.18 8.87 9.52
C GLY A 110 6.53 10.28 9.02
N PHE A 111 5.52 11.10 8.72
CA PHE A 111 5.75 12.48 8.31
C PHE A 111 6.61 13.24 9.35
N LEU A 112 7.82 13.64 8.95
CA LEU A 112 8.83 14.33 9.76
C LEU A 112 9.35 13.56 10.99
N ARG A 113 9.12 12.24 11.08
CA ARG A 113 9.48 11.45 12.27
C ARG A 113 10.04 10.08 11.87
N ASP A 114 11.34 9.93 12.05
CA ASP A 114 12.02 8.66 11.81
C ASP A 114 11.71 7.64 12.90
N ASN A 115 11.70 6.35 12.53
CA ASN A 115 11.63 5.27 13.50
C ASN A 115 12.85 5.29 14.43
N ASP A 116 12.63 5.05 15.72
CA ASP A 116 13.68 4.85 16.72
C ASP A 116 13.55 3.43 17.29
N ALA A 117 14.24 2.50 16.62
CA ALA A 117 14.26 1.09 16.99
C ALA A 117 14.84 0.86 18.39
N ALA A 118 15.80 1.68 18.82
CA ALA A 118 16.46 1.53 20.11
C ALA A 118 15.51 1.84 21.29
N SER A 119 14.60 2.80 21.11
CA SER A 119 13.55 3.10 22.11
C SER A 119 12.19 2.46 21.80
N GLY A 120 12.10 1.62 20.76
CA GLY A 120 10.87 0.93 20.35
C GLY A 120 9.78 1.88 19.84
N LYS A 121 10.15 3.07 19.34
CA LYS A 121 9.21 4.06 18.80
C LYS A 121 9.12 3.90 17.30
N TRP A 122 7.98 3.43 16.84
CA TRP A 122 7.69 3.23 15.42
C TRP A 122 6.70 4.30 14.95
N HIS A 123 7.04 4.97 13.86
CA HIS A 123 6.21 5.98 13.19
C HIS A 123 5.71 5.52 11.82
N SER A 124 6.22 4.38 11.35
CA SER A 124 5.84 3.71 10.11
C SER A 124 5.90 2.20 10.28
N ARG A 125 5.25 1.48 9.37
CA ARG A 125 5.29 0.02 9.29
C ARG A 125 6.46 -0.44 8.40
N ASP A 126 7.66 0.01 8.76
CA ASP A 126 8.90 -0.36 8.10
C ASP A 126 9.25 -1.82 8.46
N VAL A 127 8.97 -2.71 7.52
CA VAL A 127 9.09 -4.17 7.70
C VAL A 127 10.52 -4.56 8.02
N GLN A 128 11.50 -4.00 7.29
CA GLN A 128 12.90 -4.35 7.42
C GLN A 128 13.49 -3.82 8.73
N ALA A 129 13.16 -2.58 9.10
CA ALA A 129 13.61 -2.00 10.36
C ALA A 129 13.00 -2.74 11.57
N ILE A 130 11.70 -3.06 11.53
CA ILE A 130 11.03 -3.83 12.58
C ILE A 130 11.62 -5.25 12.66
N ALA A 131 11.83 -5.90 11.52
CA ALA A 131 12.42 -7.24 11.47
C ALA A 131 13.81 -7.28 12.10
N ALA A 132 14.67 -6.31 11.77
CA ALA A 132 16.00 -6.19 12.36
C ALA A 132 15.92 -5.97 13.88
N ALA A 133 15.05 -5.07 14.34
CA ALA A 133 14.90 -4.76 15.77
C ALA A 133 14.34 -5.94 16.59
N MET A 134 13.47 -6.76 15.98
CA MET A 134 12.85 -7.92 16.63
C MET A 134 13.62 -9.23 16.44
N GLY A 135 14.74 -9.21 15.71
CA GLY A 135 15.56 -10.39 15.42
C GLY A 135 14.88 -11.41 14.50
N LEU A 136 14.09 -10.93 13.53
CA LEU A 136 13.45 -11.77 12.52
C LEU A 136 14.45 -12.07 11.40
N SER A 137 14.92 -13.31 11.33
CA SER A 137 15.96 -13.75 10.39
C SER A 137 15.43 -14.04 8.97
N ASN A 138 14.14 -14.29 8.82
CA ASN A 138 13.52 -14.70 7.56
C ASN A 138 12.21 -13.94 7.31
N ALA A 139 12.27 -12.61 7.46
CA ALA A 139 11.12 -11.74 7.29
C ALA A 139 10.80 -11.48 5.80
N ALA A 140 9.53 -11.69 5.42
CA ALA A 140 9.03 -11.26 4.12
C ALA A 140 9.17 -9.73 3.95
N PRO A 141 9.36 -9.20 2.73
CA PRO A 141 9.58 -7.76 2.51
C PRO A 141 8.31 -6.90 2.54
N TYR A 142 7.19 -7.48 2.97
CA TYR A 142 5.85 -6.89 3.02
C TYR A 142 5.19 -7.26 4.36
N PHE A 143 4.08 -6.60 4.67
CA PHE A 143 3.22 -7.00 5.79
C PHE A 143 1.80 -7.31 5.30
N VAL A 144 0.98 -7.89 6.18
CA VAL A 144 -0.43 -8.15 5.92
C VAL A 144 -1.29 -7.33 6.87
N ASP A 145 -2.17 -6.50 6.33
CA ASP A 145 -3.24 -5.87 7.10
C ASP A 145 -4.34 -6.92 7.32
N GLN A 146 -4.56 -7.32 8.58
CA GLN A 146 -5.60 -8.28 8.92
C GLN A 146 -6.99 -7.72 8.59
N GLY A 147 -7.84 -8.59 8.07
CA GLY A 147 -9.19 -8.25 7.62
C GLY A 147 -9.19 -7.72 6.19
N ILE A 148 -10.22 -8.10 5.43
CA ILE A 148 -10.49 -7.49 4.13
C ILE A 148 -11.50 -6.38 4.39
N PRO A 149 -11.17 -5.10 4.10
CA PRO A 149 -12.13 -4.02 4.19
C PRO A 149 -13.35 -4.39 3.35
N ASN A 150 -14.55 -4.27 3.91
CA ASN A 150 -15.77 -4.40 3.11
C ASN A 150 -15.70 -3.37 1.98
N ILE A 151 -15.99 -3.75 0.74
CA ILE A 151 -15.84 -2.90 -0.48
C ILE A 151 -16.60 -1.55 -0.40
N HIS A 152 -17.43 -1.34 0.62
CA HIS A 152 -18.08 -0.08 0.95
C HIS A 152 -17.20 0.93 1.72
N VAL A 153 -15.91 0.67 1.97
CA VAL A 153 -15.03 1.53 2.79
C VAL A 153 -14.59 2.84 2.07
N ASN A 154 -14.91 3.00 0.79
CA ASN A 154 -14.87 4.30 0.12
C ASN A 154 -16.15 5.13 0.30
N ALA A 155 -17.14 4.61 1.03
CA ALA A 155 -18.28 5.42 1.43
C ALA A 155 -17.80 6.47 2.44
N PRO A 156 -18.28 7.73 2.33
CA PRO A 156 -17.92 8.77 3.28
C PRO A 156 -18.19 8.30 4.71
N VAL A 157 -17.37 8.79 5.65
CA VAL A 157 -17.20 8.39 7.07
C VAL A 157 -18.50 8.36 7.89
N ASN A 158 -19.62 8.78 7.30
CA ASN A 158 -20.96 8.86 7.86
C ASN A 158 -21.93 7.77 7.36
N THR A 159 -21.45 6.67 6.78
CA THR A 159 -22.29 5.53 6.37
C THR A 159 -22.23 4.38 7.38
N GLU A 160 -23.34 3.63 7.50
CA GLU A 160 -23.48 2.51 8.45
C GLU A 160 -22.40 1.42 8.28
N ALA A 161 -21.82 1.27 7.09
CA ALA A 161 -20.71 0.36 6.83
C ALA A 161 -19.38 0.80 7.49
N SER A 162 -19.12 2.11 7.57
CA SER A 162 -17.99 2.66 8.34
C SER A 162 -18.24 2.53 9.85
N ALA A 163 -19.50 2.58 10.27
CA ALA A 163 -19.90 2.37 11.67
C ALA A 163 -19.69 0.91 12.12
N ALA A 164 -19.94 -0.07 11.25
CA ALA A 164 -19.72 -1.49 11.56
C ALA A 164 -18.24 -1.83 11.83
N THR A 165 -17.30 -1.18 11.12
CA THR A 165 -15.85 -1.33 11.38
C THR A 165 -15.41 -0.55 12.63
N ALA A 166 -16.21 0.46 13.03
CA ALA A 166 -16.04 1.22 14.27
C ALA A 166 -16.67 0.54 15.51
N THR A 167 -17.29 -0.63 15.36
CA THR A 167 -17.87 -1.41 16.46
C THR A 167 -17.26 -2.80 16.48
N GLY A 168 -16.29 -3.02 17.36
CA GLY A 168 -15.58 -4.29 17.50
C GLY A 168 -14.52 -4.21 18.61
N PRO A 169 -14.03 -5.37 19.09
CA PRO A 169 -12.96 -5.41 20.09
C PRO A 169 -11.68 -4.77 19.54
N TRP A 170 -10.84 -4.25 20.42
CA TRP A 170 -9.49 -3.83 20.07
C TRP A 170 -8.58 -5.08 19.89
N PRO A 171 -7.68 -5.10 18.90
CA PRO A 171 -7.45 -4.07 17.89
C PRO A 171 -8.47 -4.18 16.76
N ARG A 172 -8.86 -3.04 16.18
CA ARG A 172 -9.81 -3.01 15.06
C ARG A 172 -9.09 -3.26 13.74
N SER A 173 -9.27 -4.47 13.22
CA SER A 173 -8.76 -4.90 11.91
C SER A 173 -9.57 -4.31 10.74
N GLY A 174 -9.11 -4.49 9.50
CA GLY A 174 -9.86 -4.11 8.29
C GLY A 174 -9.96 -2.61 8.04
N MET A 175 -9.11 -1.81 8.68
CA MET A 175 -9.09 -0.35 8.57
C MET A 175 -8.17 0.18 7.45
N THR A 176 -7.72 -0.69 6.55
CA THR A 176 -6.89 -0.31 5.41
C THR A 176 -7.67 0.59 4.46
N VAL A 177 -7.18 1.81 4.28
CA VAL A 177 -7.66 2.70 3.22
C VAL A 177 -6.94 2.29 1.93
N VAL A 178 -7.70 1.80 0.96
CA VAL A 178 -7.16 1.37 -0.33
C VAL A 178 -7.05 2.57 -1.25
N THR A 179 -5.82 3.01 -1.54
CA THR A 179 -5.56 4.10 -2.49
C THR A 179 -4.73 3.61 -3.65
N PHE A 180 -5.30 3.65 -4.84
CA PHE A 180 -4.56 3.36 -6.07
C PHE A 180 -3.96 4.65 -6.62
N HIS A 181 -2.65 4.67 -6.85
CA HIS A 181 -2.02 5.76 -7.58
C HIS A 181 -2.55 5.78 -9.02
N ASN A 182 -3.26 6.84 -9.40
CA ASN A 182 -3.77 7.00 -10.76
C ASN A 182 -2.87 7.94 -11.56
N SER A 183 -1.95 7.38 -12.34
CA SER A 183 -1.03 8.14 -13.20
C SER A 183 -1.62 8.58 -14.54
N HIS A 184 -2.89 8.26 -14.85
CA HIS A 184 -3.50 8.55 -16.16
C HIS A 184 -3.53 10.05 -16.48
N ALA A 185 -3.68 10.91 -15.48
CA ALA A 185 -3.64 12.36 -15.68
C ALA A 185 -2.30 12.83 -16.27
N ALA A 186 -1.17 12.31 -15.77
CA ALA A 186 0.16 12.65 -16.28
C ALA A 186 0.36 12.18 -17.74
N TYR A 187 -0.14 10.98 -18.06
CA TYR A 187 -0.13 10.48 -19.44
C TYR A 187 -0.98 11.34 -20.37
N ILE A 188 -2.19 11.75 -19.94
CA ILE A 188 -3.04 12.67 -20.68
C ILE A 188 -2.25 13.94 -21.01
N PHE A 189 -1.64 14.61 -20.03
CA PHE A 189 -0.84 15.81 -20.31
C PHE A 189 0.31 15.58 -21.28
N THR A 190 0.98 14.43 -21.20
CA THR A 190 2.06 14.06 -22.12
C THR A 190 1.55 13.91 -23.55
N TRP A 191 0.46 13.15 -23.74
CA TRP A 191 -0.13 12.92 -25.06
C TRP A 191 -0.71 14.20 -25.68
N TYR A 192 -1.41 15.02 -24.90
CA TYR A 192 -1.91 16.31 -25.37
C TYR A 192 -0.77 17.30 -25.67
N GLY A 193 0.31 17.27 -24.89
CA GLY A 193 1.53 18.05 -25.15
C GLY A 193 2.18 17.68 -26.48
N LEU A 194 2.36 16.38 -26.75
CA LEU A 194 2.88 15.88 -28.03
C LEU A 194 1.96 16.23 -29.21
N ALA A 195 0.64 16.07 -29.05
CA ALA A 195 -0.33 16.44 -30.07
C ALA A 195 -0.28 17.94 -30.40
N LEU A 196 -0.13 18.81 -29.39
CA LEU A 196 0.01 20.25 -29.58
C LEU A 196 1.29 20.60 -30.35
N MET A 197 2.42 19.95 -30.03
CA MET A 197 3.68 20.17 -30.76
C MET A 197 3.55 19.81 -32.25
N VAL A 198 2.89 18.69 -32.56
CA VAL A 198 2.62 18.28 -33.95
C VAL A 198 1.72 19.30 -34.66
N LEU A 199 0.66 19.77 -34.00
CA LEU A 199 -0.25 20.78 -34.55
C LEU A 199 0.47 22.11 -34.82
N VAL A 200 1.32 22.57 -33.90
CA VAL A 200 2.12 23.79 -34.06
C VAL A 200 3.11 23.64 -35.23
N ALA A 201 3.82 22.50 -35.31
CA ALA A 201 4.73 22.24 -36.42
C ALA A 201 4.01 22.22 -37.77
N ALA A 202 2.88 21.53 -37.87
CA ALA A 202 2.06 21.50 -39.09
C ALA A 202 1.58 22.90 -39.48
N TRP A 203 1.13 23.71 -38.51
CA TRP A 203 0.71 25.09 -38.75
C TRP A 203 1.86 25.98 -39.26
N LEU A 204 3.05 25.84 -38.67
CA LEU A 204 4.25 26.57 -39.11
C LEU A 204 4.65 26.20 -40.54
N VAL A 205 4.57 24.91 -40.91
CA VAL A 205 4.86 24.44 -42.28
C VAL A 205 3.87 25.03 -43.28
N VAL A 206 2.55 24.90 -43.01
CA VAL A 206 1.50 25.46 -43.88
C VAL A 206 1.64 26.97 -44.05
N ARG A 207 1.99 27.69 -42.97
CA ARG A 207 2.24 29.13 -43.02
C ARG A 207 3.47 29.45 -43.89
N HIS A 208 4.56 28.72 -43.73
CA HIS A 208 5.79 28.93 -44.51
C HIS A 208 5.59 28.70 -46.01
N GLU A 209 4.87 27.64 -46.38
CA GLU A 209 4.55 27.34 -47.78
C GLU A 209 3.65 28.42 -48.40
N ARG A 210 2.65 28.90 -47.66
CA ARG A 210 1.79 30.00 -48.12
C ARG A 210 2.55 31.30 -48.35
N SER A 211 3.48 31.66 -47.47
CA SER A 211 4.32 32.85 -47.65
C SER A 211 5.25 32.73 -48.86
N LYS A 212 5.81 31.55 -49.14
CA LYS A 212 6.61 31.31 -50.35
C LYS A 212 5.79 31.41 -51.64
N ALA A 213 4.57 30.85 -51.65
CA ALA A 213 3.68 30.91 -52.80
C ALA A 213 3.21 32.34 -53.13
N GLN A 214 3.23 33.25 -52.15
CA GLN A 214 2.90 34.67 -52.32
C GLN A 214 4.09 35.54 -52.75
N SER A 215 5.28 34.97 -52.90
CA SER A 215 6.45 35.64 -53.48
C SER A 215 6.82 35.08 -54.86
N PRO A 216 5.96 35.17 -55.90
CA PRO A 216 6.41 34.99 -57.27
C PRO A 216 6.97 36.31 -57.81
N ASP A 217 8.22 36.23 -58.25
CA ASP A 217 8.88 37.04 -59.27
C ASP A 217 9.08 38.56 -59.04
N GLN A 218 10.21 38.91 -58.43
CA GLN A 218 10.92 40.17 -58.67
C GLN A 218 12.33 39.81 -59.14
N ALA A 219 12.46 39.05 -60.23
CA ALA A 219 13.74 38.81 -60.85
C ALA A 219 13.56 38.51 -62.33
N HIS A 220 13.34 39.53 -63.15
CA HIS A 220 14.00 39.78 -64.46
C HIS A 220 13.37 41.02 -65.08
N ASP A 221 14.16 42.08 -65.26
CA ASP A 221 14.08 43.05 -66.36
C ASP A 221 15.27 44.03 -66.19
N ASP A 222 16.37 43.71 -66.87
CA ASP A 222 17.44 44.64 -67.26
C ASP A 222 17.08 45.26 -68.62
#